data_AF-A0A2V9QAN6-F1
#
_entry.id   AF-A0A2V9QAN6-F1
#
_cell.length_a   1.000
_cell.length_b   1.000
_cell.length_c   1.000
_cell.angle_alpha   90.00
_cell.angle_beta   90.00
_cell.angle_gamma   90.00
#
_symmetry.space_group_name_H-M   'P 1'
#
loop_
_entity.id
_entity.type
_entity.pdbx_description
1 polymer ?
#
loop_
_entity_poly.entity_id
_entity_poly.type
_entity_poly.pdbx_seq_one_letter_code
_entity_poly.pdbx_strand_id
1 'polypeptide(L)'
;MKAVYIATEDPTLNLGRILIRVSNGGPFAPISRIPQDYSHGLKQLPEVEKLADDLMLFDNTPHGRGIRLIAHFRDRELVKLARVIPKWAQKAFGSEFTDWLTASS
;
A
#
# COMPACT_ATOMS: atom_id res chain seq x y z
N MET A 1 -10.42 11.06 9.92
CA MET A 1 -10.82 10.02 8.95
C MET A 1 -9.98 8.76 9.16
N LYS A 2 -10.54 7.56 8.93
CA LYS A 2 -9.76 6.31 8.85
C LYS A 2 -9.53 5.91 7.39
N ALA A 3 -8.33 5.47 7.04
CA ALA A 3 -7.95 5.06 5.70
C ALA A 3 -7.17 3.73 5.74
N VAL A 4 -7.41 2.89 4.74
CA VAL A 4 -6.65 1.65 4.51
C VAL A 4 -6.14 1.68 3.09
N TYR A 5 -4.83 1.48 2.92
CA TYR A 5 -4.22 1.35 1.60
C TYR A 5 -3.59 -0.02 1.45
N ILE A 6 -3.90 -0.67 0.34
CA ILE A 6 -3.43 -2.02 0.03
C ILE A 6 -2.71 -1.96 -1.31
N ALA A 7 -1.45 -2.41 -1.33
CA ALA A 7 -0.67 -2.47 -2.56
C ALA A 7 0.17 -3.75 -2.67
N THR A 8 0.70 -3.96 -3.85
CA THR A 8 1.63 -4.99 -4.27
C THR A 8 2.87 -4.31 -4.82
N GLU A 9 4.00 -5.02 -4.77
CA GLU A 9 5.29 -4.56 -5.27
C GLU A 9 5.26 -4.20 -6.76
N ASP A 10 4.42 -4.92 -7.51
CA ASP A 10 4.22 -4.73 -8.93
C ASP A 10 2.70 -4.71 -9.25
N PRO A 11 2.18 -3.67 -9.94
CA PRO A 11 0.81 -3.62 -10.43
C PRO A 11 0.42 -4.82 -11.30
N THR A 12 1.36 -5.45 -12.00
CA THR A 12 1.11 -6.63 -12.84
C THR A 12 0.64 -7.83 -12.02
N LEU A 13 1.03 -7.95 -10.75
CA LEU A 13 0.53 -8.98 -9.84
C LEU A 13 -0.97 -8.81 -9.58
N ASN A 14 -1.40 -7.56 -9.35
CA ASN A 14 -2.82 -7.26 -9.18
C ASN A 14 -3.59 -7.48 -10.47
N LEU A 15 -3.02 -7.07 -11.61
CA LEU A 15 -3.59 -7.32 -12.94
C LEU A 15 -3.79 -8.82 -13.20
N GLY A 16 -2.80 -9.67 -12.91
CA GLY A 16 -2.93 -11.12 -13.07
C GLY A 16 -4.09 -11.70 -12.25
N ARG A 17 -4.23 -11.27 -10.99
CA ARG A 17 -5.35 -11.67 -10.11
C ARG A 17 -6.70 -11.21 -10.64
N ILE A 18 -6.76 -10.00 -11.20
CA ILE A 18 -7.93 -9.45 -11.86
C ILE A 18 -8.31 -10.31 -13.07
N LEU A 19 -7.35 -10.64 -13.94
CA LEU A 19 -7.60 -11.44 -15.15
C LEU A 19 -8.15 -12.82 -14.80
N ILE A 20 -7.60 -13.48 -13.78
CA ILE A 20 -8.12 -14.77 -13.27
C ILE A 20 -9.56 -14.62 -12.75
N ARG A 21 -9.86 -13.54 -12.02
CA ARG A 21 -11.22 -13.30 -11.53
C ARG A 21 -12.21 -13.06 -12.67
N VAL A 22 -11.81 -12.27 -13.66
CA VAL A 22 -12.62 -11.96 -14.85
C VAL A 22 -12.87 -13.22 -15.68
N SER A 23 -11.86 -14.07 -15.88
CA SER A 23 -12.03 -15.34 -16.59
C SER A 23 -13.02 -16.28 -15.89
N ASN A 24 -13.20 -16.11 -14.58
CA ASN A 24 -14.16 -16.85 -13.76
C ASN A 24 -15.52 -16.13 -13.62
N GLY A 25 -15.83 -15.17 -14.49
CA GLY A 25 -17.13 -14.47 -14.53
C GLY A 25 -17.29 -13.34 -13.51
N GLY A 26 -16.22 -12.94 -12.82
CA GLY A 26 -16.27 -11.84 -11.86
C GLY A 26 -16.24 -10.45 -12.51
N PRO A 27 -16.76 -9.41 -11.83
CA PRO A 27 -16.79 -8.06 -12.36
C PRO A 27 -15.39 -7.43 -12.40
N PHE A 28 -15.20 -6.49 -13.33
CA PHE A 28 -13.98 -5.68 -13.35
C PHE A 28 -14.16 -4.27 -13.93
N ALA A 29 -13.27 -3.37 -13.47
CA ALA A 29 -13.14 -1.98 -13.89
C ALA A 29 -12.37 -1.86 -15.23
N PRO A 30 -11.97 -0.67 -15.71
CA PRO A 30 -11.17 -0.56 -16.92
C PRO A 30 -9.73 -1.03 -16.69
N ILE A 31 -9.34 -2.17 -17.28
CA ILE A 31 -7.97 -2.76 -17.13
C ILE A 31 -6.90 -1.75 -17.52
N SER A 32 -7.20 -0.95 -18.54
CA SER A 32 -6.31 0.08 -19.08
C SER A 32 -5.95 1.18 -18.08
N ARG A 33 -6.69 1.36 -16.99
CA ARG A 33 -6.42 2.38 -15.96
C ARG A 33 -5.55 1.88 -14.81
N ILE A 34 -5.44 0.57 -14.62
CA ILE A 34 -4.75 -0.01 -13.46
C ILE A 34 -3.35 0.58 -13.26
N PRO A 35 -2.49 0.71 -14.29
CA PRO A 35 -1.15 1.27 -14.09
C PRO A 35 -1.17 2.73 -13.62
N GLN A 36 -2.05 3.56 -14.21
CA GLN A 36 -2.19 4.97 -13.87
C GLN A 36 -2.75 5.12 -12.45
N ASP A 37 -3.78 4.35 -12.10
CA ASP A 37 -4.41 4.39 -10.78
C ASP A 37 -3.41 3.97 -9.69
N TYR A 38 -2.55 2.98 -9.97
CA TYR A 38 -1.48 2.56 -9.05
C TYR A 38 -0.47 3.68 -8.81
N SER A 39 0.00 4.29 -9.90
CA SER A 39 0.99 5.38 -9.84
C SER A 39 0.43 6.60 -9.13
N HIS A 40 -0.84 6.95 -9.41
CA HIS A 40 -1.51 8.08 -8.81
C HIS A 40 -1.78 7.86 -7.32
N GLY A 41 -2.37 6.71 -6.97
CA GLY A 41 -2.65 6.36 -5.58
C GLY A 41 -1.38 6.34 -4.73
N LEU A 42 -0.28 5.78 -5.25
CA LEU A 42 1.00 5.76 -4.54
C LEU A 42 1.56 7.17 -4.29
N LYS A 43 1.42 8.09 -5.26
CA LYS A 43 1.88 9.48 -5.11
C LYS A 43 1.05 10.29 -4.11
N GLN A 44 -0.22 9.93 -3.92
CA GLN A 44 -1.12 10.63 -3.01
C GLN A 44 -1.01 10.17 -1.55
N LEU A 45 -0.40 9.02 -1.31
CA LEU A 45 -0.30 8.42 0.03
C LEU A 45 0.26 9.38 1.11
N PRO A 46 1.33 10.16 0.87
CA PRO A 46 1.80 11.12 1.86
C PRO A 46 0.78 12.21 2.20
N GLU A 47 -0.05 12.62 1.25
CA GLU A 47 -1.12 13.59 1.52
C GLU A 47 -2.29 12.94 2.27
N VAL A 48 -2.58 11.66 2.01
CA VAL A 48 -3.58 10.90 2.76
C VAL A 48 -3.14 10.74 4.22
N GLU A 49 -1.86 10.50 4.48
CA GLU A 49 -1.29 10.42 5.82
C GLU A 49 -1.57 11.70 6.63
N LYS A 50 -1.34 12.88 6.04
CA LYS A 50 -1.61 14.18 6.69
C LYS A 50 -3.08 14.41 7.02
N LEU A 51 -3.99 13.83 6.24
CA LEU A 51 -5.44 14.04 6.36
C LEU A 51 -6.14 12.96 7.22
N ALA A 52 -5.53 11.79 7.37
CA ALA A 52 -6.09 10.68 8.11
C ALA A 52 -5.69 10.74 9.59
N ASP A 53 -6.64 10.44 10.48
CA ASP A 53 -6.36 10.25 11.90
C ASP A 53 -5.87 8.81 12.15
N ASP A 54 -6.16 7.89 11.23
CA ASP A 54 -5.75 6.49 11.30
C ASP A 54 -5.52 5.98 9.87
N LEU A 55 -4.27 5.71 9.50
CA LEU A 55 -3.88 5.18 8.19
C LEU A 55 -3.13 3.86 8.36
N MET A 56 -3.69 2.78 7.81
CA MET A 56 -3.05 1.47 7.79
C MET A 56 -2.60 1.12 6.37
N LEU A 57 -1.32 0.77 6.24
CA LEU A 57 -0.72 0.33 4.99
C LEU A 57 -0.51 -1.17 5.00
N PHE A 58 -1.02 -1.84 3.97
CA PHE A 58 -0.90 -3.28 3.83
C PHE A 58 -0.23 -3.69 2.52
N ASP A 59 0.65 -4.66 2.64
CA ASP A 59 1.31 -5.33 1.53
C ASP A 59 0.59 -6.64 1.20
N ASN A 60 0.15 -6.77 -0.05
CA ASN A 60 -0.51 -7.95 -0.60
C ASN A 60 0.34 -8.58 -1.73
N THR A 61 1.65 -8.33 -1.74
CA THR A 61 2.57 -8.85 -2.75
C THR A 61 2.61 -10.39 -2.77
N PRO A 62 2.86 -11.08 -1.64
CA PRO A 62 3.01 -12.53 -1.67
C PRO A 62 1.66 -13.21 -1.97
N HIS A 63 1.55 -13.87 -3.12
CA HIS A 63 0.33 -14.60 -3.47
C HIS A 63 0.07 -15.73 -2.46
N GLY A 64 -1.17 -15.80 -1.96
CA GLY A 64 -1.64 -16.92 -1.13
C GLY A 64 -1.13 -16.94 0.30
N ARG A 65 -0.38 -15.91 0.74
CA ARG A 65 0.16 -15.82 2.11
C ARG A 65 -0.54 -14.78 2.99
N GLY A 66 -1.73 -14.34 2.58
CA GLY A 66 -2.49 -13.31 3.28
C GLY A 66 -1.93 -11.90 3.10
N ILE A 67 -2.68 -10.93 3.60
CA ILE A 67 -2.32 -9.52 3.57
C ILE A 67 -1.50 -9.15 4.82
N ARG A 68 -0.43 -8.36 4.66
CA ARG A 68 0.52 -8.05 5.73
C ARG A 68 0.49 -6.57 6.07
N LEU A 69 0.26 -6.22 7.34
CA LEU A 69 0.42 -4.84 7.83
C LEU A 69 1.90 -4.44 7.74
N ILE A 70 2.19 -3.33 7.06
CA ILE A 70 3.56 -2.83 6.91
C ILE A 70 3.82 -1.51 7.64
N ALA A 71 2.81 -0.66 7.77
CA ALA A 71 2.90 0.58 8.52
C ALA A 71 1.53 0.92 9.09
N HIS A 72 1.51 1.57 10.25
CA HIS A 72 0.32 2.11 10.87
C HIS A 72 0.63 3.51 11.38
N PHE A 73 -0.04 4.50 10.82
CA PHE A 73 -0.04 5.87 11.30
C PHE A 73 -1.30 6.11 12.12
N ARG A 74 -1.16 6.72 13.30
CA ARG A 74 -2.26 7.14 14.15
C ARG A 74 -1.98 8.55 14.64
N ASP A 75 -2.98 9.42 14.52
CA ASP A 75 -2.86 10.84 14.83
C ASP A 75 -1.64 11.49 14.13
N ARG A 76 -1.36 11.02 12.90
CA ARG A 76 -0.20 11.41 12.05
C ARG A 76 1.17 11.02 12.60
N GLU A 77 1.20 10.10 13.54
CA GLU A 77 2.43 9.50 14.05
C GLU A 77 2.56 8.05 13.60
N LEU A 78 3.76 7.66 13.17
CA LEU A 78 4.04 6.27 12.82
C LEU A 78 4.13 5.43 14.10
N VAL A 79 3.13 4.59 14.35
CA VAL A 79 3.03 3.77 15.57
C VAL A 79 3.42 2.31 15.36
N LYS A 80 3.45 1.83 14.11
CA LYS A 80 3.98 0.51 13.76
C LYS A 80 4.69 0.56 12.42
N LEU A 81 5.81 -0.14 12.32
CA LEU A 81 6.54 -0.35 11.08
C LEU A 81 7.02 -1.81 11.01
N ALA A 82 6.82 -2.47 9.88
CA ALA A 82 7.31 -3.82 9.67
C ALA A 82 8.83 -3.83 9.44
N ARG A 83 9.51 -4.88 9.92
CA ARG A 83 10.96 -5.07 9.73
C ARG A 83 11.39 -5.10 8.26
N VAL A 84 10.53 -5.65 7.39
CA VAL A 84 10.77 -5.70 5.94
C VAL A 84 9.72 -4.84 5.25
N ILE A 85 10.16 -3.68 4.76
CA ILE A 85 9.30 -2.71 4.10
C ILE A 85 9.36 -2.95 2.58
N PRO A 86 8.23 -3.15 1.89
CA PRO A 86 8.21 -3.33 0.44
C PRO A 86 8.63 -2.05 -0.29
N LYS A 87 9.19 -2.14 -1.51
CA LYS A 87 9.76 -0.94 -2.15
C LYS A 87 8.68 0.06 -2.54
N TRP A 88 7.46 -0.39 -2.80
CA TRP A 88 6.34 0.53 -3.07
C TRP A 88 6.14 1.48 -1.88
N ALA A 89 6.20 0.98 -0.65
CA ALA A 89 6.00 1.80 0.54
C ALA A 89 7.22 2.69 0.80
N GLN A 90 8.44 2.19 0.57
CA GLN A 90 9.65 3.00 0.64
C GLN A 90 9.63 4.16 -0.36
N LYS A 91 9.06 3.98 -1.55
CA LYS A 91 8.89 5.05 -2.54
C LYS A 91 7.92 6.14 -2.07
N ALA A 92 6.94 5.78 -1.24
CA ALA A 92 5.95 6.73 -0.73
C ALA A 92 6.46 7.49 0.51
N PHE A 93 7.12 6.80 1.45
CA PHE A 93 7.42 7.33 2.79
C PHE A 93 8.89 7.16 3.23
N GLY A 94 9.82 7.03 2.28
CA GLY A 94 11.19 6.57 2.57
C GLY A 94 11.93 7.36 3.66
N SER A 95 11.76 8.68 3.72
CA SER A 95 12.33 9.52 4.79
C SER A 95 11.66 9.27 6.13
N GLU A 96 10.33 9.29 6.21
CA GLU A 96 9.61 9.07 7.48
C GLU A 96 9.92 7.70 8.10
N PHE A 97 10.04 6.66 7.26
CA PHE A 97 10.42 5.33 7.73
C PHE A 97 11.85 5.28 8.27
N THR A 98 12.78 6.02 7.65
CA THR A 98 14.18 6.08 8.09
C THR A 98 14.29 6.82 9.43
N ASP A 99 13.60 7.95 9.55
CA ASP A 99 13.58 8.76 10.76
C ASP A 99 13.03 7.97 11.94
N TRP A 100 11.93 7.23 11.72
CA TRP A 100 11.33 6.39 12.75
C TRP A 100 12.23 5.25 13.21
N LEU A 101 12.90 4.56 12.28
CA LEU A 101 13.83 3.48 12.62
C LEU A 101 15.01 4.00 13.44
N THR A 102 15.47 5.21 13.14
CA THR A 102 16.54 5.87 13.89
C THR A 102 16.09 6.28 15.28
N ALA A 103 14.89 6.86 15.42
CA ALA A 103 14.32 7.26 16.70
C ALA A 103 13.95 6.08 17.62
N SER A 104 13.78 4.88 17.05
CA SER A 104 13.39 3.65 17.76
C SER A 104 14.58 2.72 18.06
N SER A 105 15.81 3.13 17.75
CA SER A 105 17.07 2.39 18.01
C SER A 105 17.72 2.84 19.32
#